data_AF-A0ABD5YSD0-F1
#
_entry.id   AF-A0ABD5YSD0-F1
#
_cell.length_a   1.000
_cell.length_b   1.000
_cell.length_c   1.000
_cell.angle_alpha   90.00
_cell.angle_beta   90.00
_cell.angle_gamma   90.00
#
_symmetry.space_group_name_H-M   'P 1'
#
loop_
_entity.id
_entity.type
_entity.pdbx_description
1 polymer ?
#
loop_
_entity_poly.entity_id
_entity_poly.type
_entity_poly.pdbx_seq_one_letter_code
_entity_poly.pdbx_strand_id
1 'polypeptide(L)'
;MTSWKGENFLRSHNPAIEAITSEERRMILDALLTQSPLTEGALVEFLATSEKERESDSPTREALQIDLFHTNLPTLKATDLIAWDQSKETVETTNHPALTDPRFSKILKLDSDGLNTALRGISHEYRRIALTILRDKHEPISRDTLAREIAQRCETQTVPETAMIEEVAISLHHTHFPKLCEMNLITYDADTERASYTANQTLEEVFKIIYDPDQSIVDKYEGFLRGLQETYPQPGQDRRTQLSGLSGGIPLWLILQVFGRLSSQI
;
A
#
# COMPACT_ATOMS: atom_id res chain seq x y z
N MET A 1 -18.93 29.21 -13.33
CA MET A 1 -18.20 30.19 -12.51
C MET A 1 -18.40 29.76 -11.06
N THR A 2 -17.41 29.27 -10.33
CA THR A 2 -15.97 29.58 -10.35
C THR A 2 -15.16 28.34 -9.94
N SER A 3 -14.25 27.95 -10.81
CA SER A 3 -12.86 27.62 -10.46
C SER A 3 -12.63 26.41 -9.55
N TRP A 4 -12.79 25.20 -10.11
CA TRP A 4 -11.86 24.11 -9.80
C TRP A 4 -10.47 24.53 -10.32
N LYS A 5 -9.70 25.24 -9.48
CA LYS A 5 -8.27 25.51 -9.66
C LYS A 5 -7.51 24.87 -8.48
N GLY A 6 -7.62 23.55 -8.37
CA GLY A 6 -6.93 22.75 -7.35
C GLY A 6 -6.51 21.36 -7.84
N GLU A 7 -6.65 21.06 -9.13
CA GLU A 7 -6.52 19.69 -9.67
C GLU A 7 -5.10 19.13 -9.73
N ASN A 8 -4.05 19.93 -9.57
CA ASN A 8 -2.69 19.49 -9.93
C ASN A 8 -1.71 19.35 -8.76
N PHE A 9 -2.16 19.36 -7.48
CA PHE A 9 -1.26 19.18 -6.33
C PHE A 9 -1.59 17.95 -5.44
N LEU A 10 -2.65 17.19 -5.75
CA LEU A 10 -3.25 16.19 -4.84
C LEU A 10 -3.18 14.72 -5.30
N ARG A 11 -2.26 14.33 -6.19
CA ARG A 11 -2.04 12.91 -6.51
C ARG A 11 -0.69 12.33 -6.08
N SER A 12 0.11 13.07 -5.30
CA SER A 12 1.40 12.59 -4.78
C SER A 12 1.35 11.95 -3.39
N HIS A 13 0.30 12.19 -2.59
CA HIS A 13 0.15 11.61 -1.24
C HIS A 13 -1.08 10.72 -1.20
N ASN A 14 -0.97 9.52 -0.61
CA ASN A 14 -2.13 8.69 -0.34
C ASN A 14 -2.69 9.10 1.04
N PRO A 15 -3.79 9.86 1.10
CA PRO A 15 -4.30 10.40 2.36
C PRO A 15 -4.71 9.30 3.34
N ALA A 16 -5.21 8.16 2.85
CA ALA A 16 -5.55 7.03 3.71
C ALA A 16 -4.31 6.43 4.39
N ILE A 17 -3.18 6.30 3.68
CA ILE A 17 -1.91 5.82 4.27
C ILE A 17 -1.37 6.81 5.30
N GLU A 18 -1.44 8.11 5.01
CA GLU A 18 -1.04 9.16 5.95
C GLU A 18 -1.92 9.15 7.21
N ALA A 19 -3.24 8.94 7.05
CA ALA A 19 -4.17 8.83 8.16
C ALA A 19 -3.85 7.64 9.06
N ILE A 20 -3.42 6.50 8.53
CA ILE A 20 -3.08 5.33 9.35
C ILE A 20 -1.64 5.32 9.87
N THR A 21 -0.88 6.39 9.65
CA THR A 21 0.51 6.48 10.16
C THR A 21 0.58 6.53 11.69
N SER A 22 -0.44 7.07 12.38
CA SER A 22 -0.53 7.04 13.85
C SER A 22 -1.13 5.72 14.31
N GLU A 23 -0.58 5.20 15.40
CA GLU A 23 -1.05 3.98 16.03
C GLU A 23 -2.45 4.13 16.60
N GLU A 24 -2.71 5.23 17.28
CA GLU A 24 -4.02 5.57 17.85
C GLU A 24 -5.09 5.64 16.76
N ARG A 25 -4.77 6.22 15.59
CA ARG A 25 -5.69 6.25 14.45
C ARG A 25 -5.93 4.85 13.87
N ARG A 26 -4.93 3.96 13.85
CA ARG A 26 -5.13 2.56 13.45
C ARG A 26 -6.02 1.82 14.44
N MET A 27 -5.80 2.00 15.74
CA MET A 27 -6.61 1.43 16.81
C MET A 27 -8.07 1.87 16.74
N ILE A 28 -8.32 3.16 16.52
CA ILE A 28 -9.68 3.69 16.31
C ILE A 28 -10.35 3.01 15.11
N LEU A 29 -9.65 2.91 13.98
CA LEU A 29 -10.20 2.28 12.78
C LEU A 29 -10.45 0.78 12.98
N ASP A 30 -9.56 0.06 13.65
CA ASP A 30 -9.74 -1.37 13.93
C ASP A 30 -10.93 -1.62 14.87
N ALA A 31 -11.10 -0.77 15.90
CA ALA A 31 -12.26 -0.80 16.78
C ALA A 31 -13.57 -0.55 16.00
N LEU A 32 -13.59 0.46 15.13
CA LEU A 32 -14.76 0.79 14.31
C LEU A 32 -15.08 -0.30 13.27
N LEU A 33 -14.07 -0.91 12.66
CA LEU A 33 -14.26 -2.05 11.73
C LEU A 33 -14.81 -3.29 12.44
N THR A 34 -14.52 -3.43 13.74
CA THR A 34 -15.04 -4.53 14.56
C THR A 34 -16.46 -4.23 15.05
N GLN A 35 -16.72 -2.99 15.46
CA GLN A 35 -18.00 -2.53 15.96
C GLN A 35 -18.23 -1.08 15.54
N SER A 36 -19.26 -0.84 14.74
CA SER A 36 -19.67 0.51 14.32
C SER A 36 -21.21 0.61 14.36
N PRO A 37 -21.79 1.73 14.84
CA PRO A 37 -21.12 2.93 15.36
C PRO A 37 -20.57 2.78 16.79
N LEU A 38 -19.60 3.62 17.17
CA LEU A 38 -19.12 3.77 18.55
C LEU A 38 -19.29 5.21 19.04
N THR A 39 -19.40 5.39 20.36
CA THR A 39 -19.38 6.72 20.97
C THR A 39 -17.95 7.22 21.19
N GLU A 40 -17.76 8.53 21.26
CA GLU A 40 -16.46 9.13 21.60
C GLU A 40 -15.93 8.60 22.93
N GLY A 41 -16.80 8.50 23.94
CA GLY A 41 -16.44 7.92 25.24
C GLY A 41 -15.99 6.46 25.15
N ALA A 42 -16.65 5.63 24.33
CA ALA A 42 -16.24 4.24 24.14
C ALA A 42 -14.86 4.13 23.46
N LEU A 43 -14.56 5.02 22.49
CA LEU A 43 -13.24 5.07 21.86
C LEU A 43 -12.15 5.50 22.85
N VAL A 44 -12.42 6.48 23.73
CA VAL A 44 -11.48 6.88 24.78
C VAL A 44 -11.21 5.73 25.76
N GLU A 45 -12.24 5.01 26.20
CA GLU A 45 -12.06 3.85 27.09
C GLU A 45 -11.28 2.72 26.41
N PHE A 46 -11.55 2.48 25.12
CA PHE A 46 -10.80 1.50 24.33
C PHE A 46 -9.31 1.86 24.26
N LEU A 47 -8.98 3.10 23.89
CA LEU A 47 -7.59 3.58 23.84
C LEU A 47 -6.92 3.51 25.23
N ALA A 48 -7.61 3.96 26.28
CA ALA A 48 -7.07 3.90 27.64
C ALA A 48 -6.80 2.48 28.13
N THR A 49 -7.60 1.50 27.68
CA THR A 49 -7.37 0.08 27.99
C THR A 49 -6.14 -0.43 27.24
N SER A 50 -6.07 -0.18 25.93
CA SER A 50 -4.94 -0.59 25.08
C SER A 50 -3.61 0.04 25.52
N GLU A 51 -3.60 1.28 26.02
CA GLU A 51 -2.39 1.95 26.54
C GLU A 51 -1.93 1.34 27.86
N LYS A 52 -2.84 1.09 28.81
CA LYS A 52 -2.50 0.46 30.11
C LYS A 52 -1.90 -0.94 29.97
N GLU A 53 -2.29 -1.67 28.93
CA GLU A 53 -1.75 -2.99 28.64
C GLU A 53 -0.31 -2.93 28.10
N ARG A 54 0.08 -1.81 27.47
CA ARG A 54 1.39 -1.62 26.83
C ARG A 54 2.39 -0.88 27.70
N GLU A 55 1.96 0.13 28.46
CA GLU A 55 2.87 1.03 29.18
C GLU A 55 2.41 1.35 30.61
N SER A 56 3.39 1.45 31.51
CA SER A 56 3.15 1.75 32.92
C SER A 56 2.79 3.22 33.19
N ASP A 57 3.10 4.13 32.26
CA ASP A 57 2.79 5.57 32.33
C ASP A 57 1.74 5.93 31.26
N SER A 58 0.58 5.28 31.35
CA SER A 58 -0.53 5.51 30.43
C SER A 58 -1.01 6.96 30.51
N PRO A 59 -1.29 7.62 29.37
CA PRO A 59 -1.84 8.98 29.35
C PRO A 59 -3.16 9.06 30.12
N THR A 60 -3.47 10.25 30.65
CA THR A 60 -4.75 10.47 31.34
C THR A 60 -5.90 10.40 30.35
N ARG A 61 -7.09 10.09 30.87
CA ARG A 61 -8.33 10.05 30.08
C ARG A 61 -8.59 11.39 29.38
N GLU A 62 -8.33 12.50 30.06
CA GLU A 62 -8.50 13.84 29.51
C GLU A 62 -7.54 14.12 28.35
N ALA A 63 -6.29 13.68 28.44
CA ALA A 63 -5.32 13.82 27.35
C ALA A 63 -5.75 13.03 26.11
N LEU A 64 -6.16 11.77 26.30
CA LEU A 64 -6.69 10.92 25.23
C LEU A 64 -7.93 11.53 24.57
N GLN A 65 -8.81 12.14 25.36
CA GLN A 65 -10.00 12.81 24.83
C GLN A 65 -9.64 14.03 23.99
N ILE A 66 -8.68 14.85 24.44
CA ILE A 66 -8.18 16.00 23.68
C ILE A 66 -7.59 15.53 22.34
N ASP A 67 -6.71 14.53 22.36
CA ASP A 67 -6.08 14.01 21.14
C ASP A 67 -7.08 13.37 20.19
N LEU A 68 -8.05 12.62 20.74
CA LEU A 68 -9.15 12.06 19.97
C LEU A 68 -9.92 13.16 19.21
N PHE A 69 -10.34 14.21 19.91
CA PHE A 69 -11.22 15.25 19.36
C PHE A 69 -10.49 16.25 18.44
N HIS A 70 -9.25 16.62 18.79
CA HIS A 70 -8.53 17.69 18.10
C HIS A 70 -7.56 17.18 17.03
N THR A 71 -7.14 15.92 17.12
CA THR A 71 -6.13 15.35 16.22
C THR A 71 -6.69 14.17 15.44
N ASN A 72 -7.14 13.12 16.12
CA ASN A 72 -7.40 11.85 15.47
C ASN A 72 -8.68 11.84 14.64
N LEU A 73 -9.83 12.21 15.22
CA LEU A 73 -11.11 12.23 14.51
C LEU A 73 -11.13 13.26 13.37
N PRO A 74 -10.61 14.49 13.52
CA PRO A 74 -10.51 15.43 12.41
C PRO A 74 -9.70 14.88 11.23
N THR A 75 -8.53 14.27 11.48
CA THR A 75 -7.69 13.70 10.43
C THR A 75 -8.38 12.53 9.73
N LEU A 76 -8.95 11.59 10.48
CA LEU A 76 -9.66 10.44 9.91
C LEU A 76 -10.87 10.88 9.06
N LYS A 77 -11.65 11.86 9.56
CA LYS A 77 -12.79 12.45 8.84
C LYS A 77 -12.36 13.16 7.57
N ALA A 78 -11.24 13.89 7.59
CA ALA A 78 -10.72 14.59 6.41
C ALA A 78 -10.35 13.63 5.27
N THR A 79 -10.07 12.37 5.60
CA THR A 79 -9.80 11.29 4.63
C THR A 79 -11.02 10.47 4.25
N ASP A 80 -12.20 10.85 4.73
CA ASP A 80 -13.46 10.14 4.51
C ASP A 80 -13.44 8.69 5.02
N LEU A 81 -12.52 8.32 5.92
CA LEU A 81 -12.49 6.97 6.52
C LEU A 81 -13.55 6.80 7.60
N ILE A 82 -13.94 7.91 8.25
CA ILE A 82 -15.01 7.92 9.25
C ILE A 82 -16.01 9.04 8.98
N ALA A 83 -17.25 8.80 9.36
CA ALA A 83 -18.22 9.85 9.61
C ALA A 83 -18.23 10.13 11.12
N TRP A 84 -18.09 11.40 11.48
CA TRP A 84 -18.09 11.85 12.87
C TRP A 84 -19.17 12.91 13.07
N ASP A 85 -20.20 12.53 13.85
CA ASP A 85 -21.35 13.34 14.25
C ASP A 85 -21.13 13.87 15.68
N GLN A 86 -20.63 15.10 15.76
CA GLN A 86 -20.38 15.80 17.03
C GLN A 86 -21.67 16.06 17.83
N SER A 87 -22.84 16.07 17.19
CA SER A 87 -24.11 16.32 17.91
C SER A 87 -24.60 15.09 18.67
N LYS A 88 -24.23 13.90 18.21
CA LYS A 88 -24.57 12.62 18.83
C LYS A 88 -23.39 11.99 19.56
N GLU A 89 -22.20 12.59 19.47
CA GLU A 89 -20.93 12.05 19.98
C GLU A 89 -20.66 10.63 19.44
N THR A 90 -21.03 10.39 18.18
CA THR A 90 -20.88 9.08 17.52
C THR A 90 -19.93 9.15 16.35
N VAL A 91 -19.14 8.09 16.21
CA VAL A 91 -18.20 7.85 15.12
C VAL A 91 -18.55 6.53 14.45
N GLU A 92 -18.58 6.51 13.13
CA GLU A 92 -18.83 5.31 12.32
C GLU A 92 -17.91 5.26 11.10
N THR A 93 -17.67 4.06 10.58
CA THR A 93 -16.95 3.88 9.31
C THR A 93 -17.81 4.34 8.13
N THR A 94 -17.18 4.93 7.11
CA THR A 94 -17.85 5.22 5.84
C THR A 94 -17.81 4.03 4.88
N ASN A 95 -18.21 4.25 3.62
CA ASN A 95 -18.03 3.29 2.51
C ASN A 95 -16.71 3.49 1.75
N HIS A 96 -15.70 4.12 2.36
CA HIS A 96 -14.43 4.40 1.70
C HIS A 96 -13.77 3.10 1.19
N PRO A 97 -13.29 3.02 -0.08
CA PRO A 97 -12.78 1.78 -0.67
C PRO A 97 -11.64 1.11 0.10
N ALA A 98 -10.81 1.87 0.80
CA ALA A 98 -9.75 1.29 1.63
C ALA A 98 -10.29 0.39 2.76
N LEU A 99 -11.48 0.69 3.30
CA LEU A 99 -12.07 -0.06 4.41
C LEU A 99 -12.58 -1.45 3.98
N THR A 100 -12.81 -1.65 2.68
CA THR A 100 -13.21 -2.96 2.14
C THR A 100 -12.03 -3.78 1.64
N ASP A 101 -10.82 -3.20 1.59
CA ASP A 101 -9.60 -3.89 1.18
C ASP A 101 -9.06 -4.74 2.35
N PRO A 102 -8.97 -6.08 2.22
CA PRO A 102 -8.43 -6.95 3.27
C PRO A 102 -7.00 -6.59 3.67
N ARG A 103 -6.20 -6.05 2.74
CA ARG A 103 -4.82 -5.61 3.00
C ARG A 103 -4.78 -4.43 3.96
N PHE A 104 -5.75 -3.52 3.85
CA PHE A 104 -5.86 -2.39 4.77
C PHE A 104 -6.11 -2.89 6.19
N SER A 105 -7.06 -3.80 6.39
CA SER A 105 -7.31 -4.40 7.71
C SER A 105 -6.09 -5.14 8.26
N LYS A 106 -5.33 -5.87 7.41
CA LYS A 106 -4.07 -6.50 7.82
C LYS A 106 -3.04 -5.48 8.30
N ILE A 107 -2.91 -4.34 7.62
CA ILE A 107 -1.99 -3.26 8.03
C ILE A 107 -2.43 -2.63 9.37
N LEU A 108 -3.73 -2.43 9.59
CA LEU A 108 -4.24 -1.87 10.85
C LEU A 108 -3.88 -2.74 12.06
N LYS A 109 -3.88 -4.05 11.88
CA LYS A 109 -3.59 -5.07 12.91
C LYS A 109 -2.13 -5.47 12.99
N LEU A 110 -1.27 -4.89 12.15
CA LEU A 110 0.14 -5.22 12.16
C LEU A 110 0.78 -4.62 13.40
N ASP A 111 1.11 -5.47 14.35
CA ASP A 111 1.82 -5.10 15.58
C ASP A 111 3.33 -5.29 15.34
N SER A 112 3.96 -4.22 14.86
CA SER A 112 5.40 -4.21 14.58
C SER A 112 6.00 -2.86 14.95
N ASP A 113 7.12 -2.93 15.67
CA ASP A 113 7.96 -1.78 15.94
C ASP A 113 8.34 -1.08 14.63
N GLY A 114 8.25 0.25 14.62
CA GLY A 114 8.58 1.05 13.44
C GLY A 114 7.52 1.08 12.33
N LEU A 115 6.31 0.53 12.54
CA LEU A 115 5.23 0.60 11.54
C LEU A 115 4.89 2.06 11.17
N ASN A 116 4.86 2.97 12.14
CA ASN A 116 4.66 4.40 11.88
C ASN A 116 5.72 4.95 10.91
N THR A 117 6.98 4.54 11.08
CA THR A 117 8.10 4.93 10.21
C THR A 117 7.95 4.34 8.81
N ALA A 118 7.61 3.06 8.70
CA ALA A 118 7.37 2.40 7.41
C ALA A 118 6.22 3.09 6.64
N LEU A 119 5.09 3.34 7.30
CA LEU A 119 3.91 4.00 6.71
C LEU A 119 4.22 5.44 6.26
N ARG A 120 4.98 6.21 7.05
CA ARG A 120 5.49 7.54 6.64
C ARG A 120 6.38 7.45 5.42
N GLY A 121 7.25 6.46 5.37
CA GLY A 121 8.09 6.16 4.22
C GLY A 121 7.25 6.04 2.94
N ILE A 122 6.14 5.30 3.01
CA ILE A 122 5.28 4.99 1.87
C ILE A 122 4.08 5.94 1.66
N SER A 123 3.89 6.98 2.47
CA SER A 123 2.72 7.86 2.30
C SER A 123 2.76 8.71 1.02
N HIS A 124 3.97 9.04 0.55
CA HIS A 124 4.19 9.77 -0.71
C HIS A 124 4.50 8.81 -1.87
N GLU A 125 3.91 9.07 -3.02
CA GLU A 125 4.04 8.29 -4.25
C GLU A 125 5.49 8.15 -4.71
N TYR A 126 6.23 9.25 -4.86
CA TYR A 126 7.65 9.18 -5.22
C TYR A 126 8.49 8.35 -4.23
N ARG A 127 8.21 8.44 -2.91
CA ARG A 127 8.91 7.61 -1.93
C ARG A 127 8.53 6.13 -2.06
N ARG A 128 7.25 5.81 -2.26
CA ARG A 128 6.81 4.43 -2.53
C ARG A 128 7.54 3.84 -3.71
N ILE A 129 7.47 4.52 -4.86
CA ILE A 129 8.04 4.02 -6.11
C ILE A 129 9.57 3.91 -5.97
N ALA A 130 10.23 4.91 -5.38
CA ALA A 130 11.67 4.85 -5.12
C ALA A 130 12.05 3.65 -4.25
N LEU A 131 11.33 3.43 -3.14
CA LEU A 131 11.59 2.29 -2.25
C LEU A 131 11.34 0.95 -2.94
N THR A 132 10.29 0.81 -3.76
CA THR A 132 10.04 -0.40 -4.55
C THR A 132 11.20 -0.67 -5.51
N ILE A 133 11.64 0.32 -6.29
CA ILE A 133 12.73 0.15 -7.27
C ILE A 133 14.05 -0.18 -6.56
N LEU A 134 14.38 0.55 -5.50
CA LEU A 134 15.62 0.35 -4.75
C LEU A 134 15.66 -1.03 -4.07
N ARG A 135 14.52 -1.49 -3.53
CA ARG A 135 14.38 -2.82 -2.94
C ARG A 135 14.63 -3.90 -3.98
N ASP A 136 14.04 -3.78 -5.17
CA ASP A 136 14.08 -4.84 -6.19
C ASP A 136 15.45 -4.97 -6.88
N LYS A 137 16.19 -3.86 -7.08
CA LYS A 137 17.50 -3.92 -7.76
C LYS A 137 18.67 -4.33 -6.86
N HIS A 138 18.55 -4.21 -5.54
CA HIS A 138 19.58 -4.55 -4.55
C HIS A 138 20.97 -3.87 -4.72
N GLU A 139 21.13 -2.95 -5.67
CA GLU A 139 22.36 -2.18 -5.91
C GLU A 139 22.08 -0.67 -5.82
N PRO A 140 23.10 0.17 -5.53
CA PRO A 140 22.91 1.61 -5.52
C PRO A 140 22.50 2.13 -6.90
N ILE A 141 21.44 2.94 -6.99
CA ILE A 141 20.91 3.52 -8.24
C ILE A 141 21.11 5.04 -8.20
N SER A 142 21.49 5.64 -9.34
CA SER A 142 21.60 7.09 -9.42
C SER A 142 20.23 7.78 -9.28
N ARG A 143 20.24 8.98 -8.71
CA ARG A 143 19.06 9.84 -8.57
C ARG A 143 18.37 10.06 -9.91
N ASP A 144 19.11 10.35 -10.97
CA ASP A 144 18.53 10.66 -12.28
C ASP A 144 17.87 9.42 -12.91
N THR A 145 18.43 8.22 -12.69
CA THR A 145 17.78 6.98 -13.11
C THR A 145 16.49 6.75 -12.33
N LEU A 146 16.51 6.94 -11.00
CA LEU A 146 15.29 6.84 -10.19
C LEU A 146 14.23 7.87 -10.60
N ALA A 147 14.64 9.10 -10.89
CA ALA A 147 13.73 10.16 -11.32
C ALA A 147 13.02 9.81 -12.62
N ARG A 148 13.74 9.25 -13.60
CA ARG A 148 13.17 8.75 -14.86
C ARG A 148 12.16 7.62 -14.62
N GLU A 149 12.56 6.63 -13.84
CA GLU A 149 11.74 5.46 -13.51
C GLU A 149 10.47 5.82 -12.74
N ILE A 150 10.54 6.82 -11.85
CA ILE A 150 9.40 7.36 -11.12
C ILE A 150 8.49 8.16 -12.05
N ALA A 151 9.06 9.09 -12.84
CA ALA A 151 8.28 9.90 -13.79
C ALA A 151 7.51 9.03 -14.78
N GLN A 152 8.11 7.94 -15.27
CA GLN A 152 7.45 6.98 -16.14
C GLN A 152 6.26 6.27 -15.48
N ARG A 153 6.37 5.95 -14.18
CA ARG A 153 5.30 5.25 -13.42
C ARG A 153 4.19 6.19 -12.93
N CYS A 154 4.46 7.49 -12.81
CA CYS A 154 3.50 8.48 -12.32
C CYS A 154 2.54 9.01 -13.40
N GLU A 155 2.65 8.56 -14.66
CA GLU A 155 1.81 8.92 -15.83
C GLU A 155 1.00 10.23 -15.70
N THR A 156 1.67 11.37 -15.85
CA THR A 156 1.01 12.67 -15.96
C THR A 156 0.96 13.10 -17.42
N GLN A 157 -0.19 12.89 -18.09
CA GLN A 157 -0.38 13.18 -19.53
C GLN A 157 -0.26 14.67 -19.91
N THR A 158 -0.09 15.56 -18.92
CA THR A 158 -0.16 17.02 -19.09
C THR A 158 1.19 17.72 -19.05
N VAL A 159 2.26 17.04 -18.62
CA VAL A 159 3.60 17.63 -18.48
C VAL A 159 4.56 16.93 -19.44
N PRO A 160 5.43 17.66 -20.18
CA PRO A 160 6.49 17.03 -20.96
C PRO A 160 7.35 16.13 -20.08
N GLU A 161 7.62 14.90 -20.53
CA GLU A 161 8.35 13.90 -19.76
C GLU A 161 9.68 14.44 -19.21
N THR A 162 10.42 15.21 -20.00
CA THR A 162 11.70 15.80 -19.57
C THR A 162 11.56 16.77 -18.40
N ALA A 163 10.50 17.58 -18.39
CA ALA A 163 10.23 18.52 -17.30
C ALA A 163 9.80 17.77 -16.02
N MET A 164 9.02 16.70 -16.16
CA MET A 164 8.63 15.83 -15.04
C MET A 164 9.84 15.14 -14.42
N ILE A 165 10.77 14.62 -15.23
CA ILE A 165 11.99 13.97 -14.75
C ILE A 165 12.83 14.95 -13.91
N GLU A 166 13.01 16.19 -14.39
CA GLU A 166 13.77 17.22 -13.68
C GLU A 166 13.10 17.59 -12.35
N GLU A 167 11.77 17.77 -12.35
CA GLU A 167 11.00 18.05 -11.12
C GLU A 167 11.12 16.91 -10.09
N VAL A 168 11.02 15.66 -10.54
CA VAL A 168 11.18 14.49 -9.68
C VAL A 168 12.59 14.43 -9.13
N ALA A 169 13.63 14.65 -9.95
CA ALA A 169 15.02 14.62 -9.50
C ALA A 169 15.29 15.67 -8.40
N ILE A 170 14.81 16.91 -8.59
CA ILE A 170 14.89 17.98 -7.60
C ILE A 170 14.16 17.57 -6.31
N SER A 171 12.95 17.02 -6.44
CA SER A 171 12.14 16.58 -5.28
C SER A 171 12.78 15.42 -4.52
N LEU A 172 13.39 14.47 -5.23
CA LEU A 172 14.15 13.37 -4.63
C LEU A 172 15.30 13.90 -3.79
N HIS A 173 16.10 14.80 -4.35
CA HIS A 173 17.28 15.32 -3.68
C HIS A 173 16.94 16.18 -2.46
N HIS A 174 15.99 17.10 -2.58
CA HIS A 174 15.74 18.09 -1.53
C HIS A 174 14.68 17.66 -0.50
N THR A 175 13.78 16.75 -0.85
CA THR A 175 12.63 16.40 0.00
C THR A 175 12.57 14.92 0.34
N HIS A 176 12.64 14.04 -0.66
CA HIS A 176 12.28 12.64 -0.43
C HIS A 176 13.44 11.81 0.11
N PHE A 177 14.64 11.90 -0.45
CA PHE A 177 15.80 11.17 0.05
C PHE A 177 16.21 11.62 1.46
N PRO A 178 16.26 12.92 1.80
CA PRO A 178 16.54 13.33 3.17
C PRO A 178 15.58 12.69 4.18
N LYS A 179 14.27 12.75 3.91
CA LYS A 179 13.25 12.13 4.76
C LYS A 179 13.40 10.61 4.85
N LEU A 180 13.73 9.92 3.75
CA LEU A 180 13.94 8.47 3.76
C LEU A 180 15.22 8.07 4.50
N CYS A 181 16.28 8.89 4.43
CA CYS A 181 17.51 8.71 5.19
C CYS A 181 17.29 8.92 6.69
N GLU A 182 16.55 9.96 7.09
CA GLU A 182 16.17 10.20 8.49
C GLU A 182 15.40 9.00 9.09
N MET A 183 14.65 8.29 8.26
CA MET A 183 13.90 7.08 8.64
C MET A 183 14.72 5.79 8.53
N ASN A 184 16.00 5.87 8.11
CA ASN A 184 16.88 4.72 7.83
C ASN A 184 16.28 3.71 6.83
N LEU A 185 15.49 4.17 5.86
CA LEU A 185 14.89 3.31 4.83
C LEU A 185 15.76 3.23 3.57
N ILE A 186 16.64 4.21 3.36
CA ILE A 186 17.64 4.22 2.30
C ILE A 186 18.96 4.78 2.85
N THR A 187 20.05 4.50 2.15
CA THR A 187 21.29 5.26 2.23
C THR A 187 21.45 6.07 0.95
N TYR A 188 21.66 7.38 1.06
CA TYR A 188 21.90 8.28 -0.08
C TYR A 188 23.28 8.93 0.05
N ASP A 189 24.11 8.77 -0.98
CA ASP A 189 25.39 9.45 -1.14
C ASP A 189 25.18 10.67 -2.02
N ALA A 190 25.39 11.87 -1.45
CA ALA A 190 25.22 13.14 -2.14
C ALA A 190 26.36 13.44 -3.13
N ASP A 191 27.56 12.87 -2.93
CA ASP A 191 28.71 13.09 -3.81
C ASP A 191 28.58 12.27 -5.10
N THR A 192 28.09 11.03 -4.98
CA THR A 192 27.85 10.15 -6.14
C THR A 192 26.41 10.21 -6.66
N GLU A 193 25.53 10.91 -5.95
CA GLU A 193 24.08 10.98 -6.18
C GLU A 193 23.41 9.61 -6.31
N ARG A 194 23.86 8.62 -5.52
CA ARG A 194 23.32 7.26 -5.54
C ARG A 194 22.57 6.92 -4.26
N ALA A 195 21.41 6.31 -4.41
CA ALA A 195 20.62 5.77 -3.32
C ALA A 195 20.66 4.24 -3.31
N SER A 196 20.64 3.63 -2.14
CA SER A 196 20.52 2.18 -1.95
C SER A 196 19.46 1.87 -0.90
N TYR A 197 18.74 0.77 -1.07
CA TYR A 197 17.75 0.32 -0.10
C TYR A 197 18.44 -0.10 1.21
N THR A 198 17.86 0.29 2.35
CA THR A 198 18.28 -0.21 3.66
C THR A 198 17.23 -1.21 4.14
N ALA A 199 17.65 -2.45 4.38
CA ALA A 199 16.75 -3.52 4.80
C ALA A 199 15.99 -3.13 6.07
N ASN A 200 14.66 -3.18 6.02
CA ASN A 200 13.80 -2.83 7.13
C ASN A 200 12.67 -3.87 7.25
N GLN A 201 12.69 -4.66 8.33
CA GLN A 201 11.78 -5.80 8.50
C GLN A 201 10.30 -5.39 8.42
N THR A 202 9.92 -4.31 9.11
CA THR A 202 8.54 -3.81 9.14
C THR A 202 8.08 -3.35 7.76
N LEU A 203 8.94 -2.65 7.02
CA LEU A 203 8.65 -2.23 5.65
C LEU A 203 8.52 -3.44 4.71
N GLU A 204 9.32 -4.49 4.90
CA GLU A 204 9.17 -5.74 4.16
C GLU A 204 7.85 -6.45 4.48
N GLU A 205 7.39 -6.43 5.72
CA GLU A 205 6.08 -6.96 6.11
C GLU A 205 4.93 -6.17 5.47
N VAL A 206 5.01 -4.83 5.50
CA VAL A 206 4.05 -3.96 4.81
C VAL A 206 4.05 -4.23 3.30
N PHE A 207 5.23 -4.38 2.69
CA PHE A 207 5.35 -4.72 1.28
C PHE A 207 4.77 -6.10 0.96
N LYS A 208 5.00 -7.11 1.80
CA LYS A 208 4.31 -8.40 1.65
C LYS A 208 2.80 -8.19 1.67
N ILE A 209 2.24 -7.45 2.62
CA ILE A 209 0.78 -7.22 2.65
C ILE A 209 0.27 -6.51 1.38
N ILE A 210 1.02 -5.55 0.84
CA ILE A 210 0.61 -4.77 -0.35
C ILE A 210 0.72 -5.58 -1.65
N TYR A 211 1.81 -6.33 -1.82
CA TYR A 211 2.20 -7.00 -3.06
C TYR A 211 1.88 -8.50 -3.10
N ASP A 212 1.62 -9.12 -1.95
CA ASP A 212 1.16 -10.51 -1.93
C ASP A 212 -0.24 -10.52 -2.56
N PRO A 213 -0.43 -11.20 -3.72
CA PRO A 213 -1.74 -11.28 -4.34
C PRO A 213 -2.72 -11.83 -3.31
N ASP A 214 -3.85 -11.15 -3.16
CA ASP A 214 -4.89 -11.58 -2.21
C ASP A 214 -5.09 -13.09 -2.34
N GLN A 215 -4.77 -13.83 -1.26
CA GLN A 215 -4.86 -15.28 -1.25
C GLN A 215 -6.27 -15.73 -1.66
N SER A 216 -7.31 -14.92 -1.45
CA SER A 216 -8.67 -15.20 -1.94
C SER A 216 -8.75 -15.25 -3.47
N ILE A 217 -7.98 -14.41 -4.17
CA ILE A 217 -7.86 -14.39 -5.62
C ILE A 217 -7.06 -15.59 -6.08
N VAL A 218 -5.93 -15.89 -5.41
CA VAL A 218 -5.12 -17.09 -5.70
C VAL A 218 -5.94 -18.37 -5.51
N ASP A 219 -6.67 -18.50 -4.41
CA ASP A 219 -7.52 -19.65 -4.09
C ASP A 219 -8.70 -19.75 -5.05
N LYS A 220 -9.27 -18.62 -5.49
CA LYS A 220 -10.30 -18.59 -6.54
C LYS A 220 -9.74 -19.05 -7.88
N TYR A 221 -8.53 -18.64 -8.24
CA TYR A 221 -7.86 -19.08 -9.46
C TYR A 221 -7.46 -20.56 -9.36
N GLU A 222 -6.91 -21.02 -8.25
CA GLU A 222 -6.58 -22.43 -8.02
C GLU A 222 -7.84 -23.30 -8.02
N GLY A 223 -8.93 -22.85 -7.40
CA GLY A 223 -10.23 -23.52 -7.46
C GLY A 223 -10.80 -23.55 -8.88
N PHE A 224 -10.69 -22.44 -9.61
CA PHE A 224 -11.07 -22.36 -11.02
C PHE A 224 -10.22 -23.27 -11.91
N LEU A 225 -8.89 -23.28 -11.74
CA LEU A 225 -7.94 -24.11 -12.48
C LEU A 225 -8.13 -25.59 -12.16
N ARG A 226 -8.39 -25.94 -10.89
CA ARG A 226 -8.77 -27.29 -10.47
C ARG A 226 -10.08 -27.73 -11.13
N GLY A 227 -11.10 -26.88 -11.12
CA GLY A 227 -12.36 -27.12 -11.81
C GLY A 227 -12.18 -27.32 -13.31
N LEU A 228 -11.29 -26.54 -13.96
CA LEU A 228 -10.93 -26.76 -15.36
C LEU A 228 -10.23 -28.11 -15.56
N GLN A 229 -9.23 -28.46 -14.74
CA GLN A 229 -8.52 -29.73 -14.82
C GLN A 229 -9.44 -30.95 -14.61
N GLU A 230 -10.45 -30.84 -13.76
CA GLU A 230 -11.47 -31.87 -13.54
C GLU A 230 -12.48 -31.96 -14.70
N THR A 231 -12.73 -30.84 -15.40
CA THR A 231 -13.66 -30.78 -16.55
C THR A 231 -13.01 -31.19 -17.87
N TYR A 232 -11.67 -31.21 -17.95
CA TYR A 232 -10.97 -31.81 -19.08
C TYR A 232 -10.93 -33.34 -18.92
N PRO A 233 -11.58 -34.12 -19.82
CA PRO A 233 -11.32 -35.54 -19.87
C PRO A 233 -9.83 -35.74 -20.17
N GLN A 234 -9.12 -36.38 -19.24
CA GLN A 234 -7.75 -36.84 -19.42
C GLN A 234 -7.62 -37.50 -20.81
N PRO A 235 -6.79 -37.00 -21.73
CA PRO A 235 -6.60 -37.64 -23.02
C PRO A 235 -5.87 -38.98 -22.83
N GLY A 236 -6.65 -40.04 -22.69
CA GLY A 236 -6.36 -41.40 -23.15
C GLY A 236 -5.21 -42.16 -22.47
N GLN A 237 -5.53 -42.90 -21.40
CA GLN A 237 -4.97 -44.24 -21.20
C GLN A 237 -5.97 -45.30 -21.70
N ASP A 238 -6.31 -45.25 -22.99
CA ASP A 238 -6.60 -46.47 -23.78
C ASP A 238 -7.06 -46.11 -25.20
N ARG A 239 -6.17 -46.36 -26.17
CA ARG A 239 -6.47 -47.02 -27.46
C ARG A 239 -5.25 -46.98 -28.38
N ARG A 240 -4.44 -48.05 -28.30
CA ARG A 240 -3.76 -48.57 -29.49
C ARG A 240 -4.84 -49.20 -30.38
N THR A 241 -5.33 -48.47 -31.38
CA THR A 241 -5.51 -48.96 -32.76
C THR A 241 -6.11 -47.89 -33.68
N GLN A 242 -5.36 -47.63 -34.76
CA GLN A 242 -5.79 -47.23 -36.11
C GLN A 242 -6.34 -45.81 -36.40
N LEU A 243 -5.43 -45.04 -37.01
CA LEU A 243 -5.53 -44.34 -38.30
C LEU A 243 -6.39 -43.07 -38.47
N SER A 244 -5.65 -42.00 -38.76
CA SER A 244 -5.84 -40.95 -39.77
C SER A 244 -7.08 -40.05 -39.72
N GLY A 245 -6.84 -38.75 -39.50
CA GLY A 245 -7.73 -37.70 -39.98
C GLY A 245 -7.76 -36.43 -39.14
N LEU A 246 -7.08 -35.39 -39.64
CA LEU A 246 -7.32 -33.96 -39.42
C LEU A 246 -6.84 -33.30 -38.12
N SER A 247 -5.86 -32.43 -38.34
CA SER A 247 -5.28 -31.42 -37.47
C SER A 247 -6.28 -30.35 -37.03
N GLY A 248 -6.22 -29.93 -35.77
CA GLY A 248 -6.92 -28.74 -35.30
C GLY A 248 -6.79 -28.50 -33.79
N GLY A 249 -5.61 -28.66 -33.22
CA GLY A 249 -5.35 -28.31 -31.82
C GLY A 249 -4.07 -27.51 -31.74
N ILE A 250 -4.14 -26.28 -31.25
CA ILE A 250 -2.96 -25.45 -30.98
C ILE A 250 -2.17 -26.15 -29.86
N PRO A 251 -0.91 -26.55 -30.08
CA PRO A 251 -0.14 -27.24 -29.06
C PRO A 251 0.14 -26.31 -27.88
N LEU A 252 0.01 -26.84 -26.65
CA LEU A 252 0.18 -26.14 -25.37
C LEU A 252 1.53 -25.39 -25.24
N TRP A 253 2.54 -25.78 -26.02
CA TRP A 253 3.83 -25.08 -26.13
C TRP A 253 3.71 -23.65 -26.71
N LEU A 254 2.69 -23.36 -27.52
CA LEU A 254 2.45 -22.00 -28.03
C LEU A 254 1.91 -21.05 -26.95
N ILE A 255 1.20 -21.58 -25.94
CA ILE A 255 0.70 -20.80 -24.80
C ILE A 255 1.83 -20.49 -23.81
N LEU A 256 2.79 -21.41 -23.66
CA LEU A 256 3.98 -21.20 -22.82
C LEU A 256 4.96 -20.18 -23.42
N GLN A 257 4.97 -19.94 -24.74
CA GLN A 257 5.76 -18.86 -25.35
C GLN A 257 5.19 -17.45 -25.12
N VAL A 258 3.90 -17.30 -24.85
CA VAL A 258 3.31 -16.00 -24.50
C VAL A 258 3.66 -15.62 -23.05
N PHE A 259 3.78 -16.59 -22.14
CA PHE A 259 4.17 -16.33 -20.75
C PHE A 259 5.69 -16.23 -20.53
N GLY A 260 6.52 -16.85 -21.38
CA GLY A 260 7.99 -16.80 -21.26
C GLY A 260 8.65 -15.45 -21.61
N ARG A 261 7.92 -14.47 -22.14
CA ARG A 261 8.47 -13.15 -22.53
C ARG A 261 8.25 -12.02 -21.53
N LEU A 262 7.57 -12.28 -20.41
CA LEU A 262 7.34 -11.30 -19.34
C LEU A 262 8.38 -11.36 -18.20
N SER A 263 9.37 -12.25 -18.27
CA SER A 263 10.38 -12.45 -17.21
C SER A 263 11.80 -11.97 -17.58
N SER A 264 11.97 -11.09 -18.57
CA SER A 264 13.28 -10.49 -18.88
C SER A 264 13.28 -8.97 -19.03
N GLN A 265 12.23 -8.30 -18.58
CA GLN A 265 12.27 -6.88 -18.24
C GLN A 265 11.31 -6.64 -17.07
N ILE A 266 11.83 -6.76 -15.85
CA ILE A 266 11.61 -5.91 -14.67
C ILE A 266 12.73 -6.29 -13.69
#